data_AF-A0A7Z9XZT2-F1
#
_entry.id   AF-A0A7Z9XZT2-F1
#
_cell.length_a   1.000
_cell.length_b   1.000
_cell.length_c   1.000
_cell.angle_alpha   90.00
_cell.angle_beta   90.00
_cell.angle_gamma   90.00
#
_symmetry.space_group_name_H-M   'P 1'
#
loop_
_entity.id
_entity.type
_entity.pdbx_description
1 polymer ?
#
loop_
_entity_poly.entity_id
_entity_poly.type
_entity_poly.pdbx_seq_one_letter_code
_entity_poly.pdbx_strand_id
1 'polypeptide(L)'
;MAKKSKKKRKKKNSDTAVSSANDPWLGQRTGLIVMLVVSLGFGAFMAWNLAPVEGWGSAVLWGLGTAAAIWAVFALAVSFNKFVRR
;
A
#
# COMPACT_ATOMS: atom_id res chain seq x y z
N MET A 1 -40.92 25.55 -16.27
CA MET A 1 -39.63 25.69 -15.56
C MET A 1 -39.28 24.36 -14.91
N ALA A 2 -38.15 23.77 -15.29
CA ALA A 2 -37.69 22.46 -14.85
C ALA A 2 -36.69 22.59 -13.70
N LYS A 3 -36.82 21.73 -12.68
CA LYS A 3 -35.70 21.11 -11.93
C LYS A 3 -36.23 20.02 -10.98
N LYS A 4 -36.57 18.85 -11.55
CA LYS A 4 -36.59 17.58 -10.81
C LYS A 4 -35.13 17.13 -10.62
N SER A 5 -34.56 17.38 -9.44
CA SER A 5 -33.21 16.91 -9.11
C SER A 5 -33.24 15.42 -8.77
N LYS A 6 -32.51 14.65 -9.59
CA LYS A 6 -32.38 13.20 -9.57
C LYS A 6 -31.54 12.72 -8.37
N LYS A 7 -32.16 12.17 -7.33
CA LYS A 7 -31.48 11.31 -6.35
C LYS A 7 -31.68 9.84 -6.74
N LYS A 8 -30.92 9.38 -7.74
CA LYS A 8 -30.74 7.95 -8.07
C LYS A 8 -29.27 7.71 -8.36
N ARG A 9 -28.56 7.06 -7.44
CA ARG A 9 -27.41 6.17 -7.71
C ARG A 9 -26.95 5.49 -6.41
N LYS A 10 -27.62 4.40 -6.06
CA LYS A 10 -27.02 3.30 -5.28
C LYS A 10 -27.67 1.99 -5.72
N LYS A 11 -27.34 1.58 -6.94
CA LYS A 11 -27.57 0.23 -7.44
C LYS A 11 -26.56 -0.07 -8.55
N LYS A 12 -25.52 -0.82 -8.19
CA LYS A 12 -24.53 -1.50 -9.05
C LYS A 12 -23.71 -2.35 -8.08
N ASN A 13 -23.61 -3.68 -8.12
CA ASN A 13 -23.99 -4.69 -9.10
C ASN A 13 -24.23 -5.99 -8.32
N SER A 14 -25.34 -6.65 -8.61
CA SER A 14 -25.64 -8.03 -8.23
C SER A 14 -25.50 -8.88 -9.50
N ASP A 15 -24.32 -8.86 -10.12
CA ASP A 15 -23.98 -9.63 -11.34
C ASP A 15 -22.45 -9.65 -11.44
N THR A 16 -21.79 -10.70 -10.92
CA THR A 16 -20.43 -11.14 -11.31
C THR A 16 -20.00 -12.33 -10.43
N ALA A 17 -20.65 -13.49 -10.58
CA ALA A 17 -20.17 -14.74 -9.98
C ALA A 17 -19.00 -15.38 -10.77
N VAL A 18 -18.59 -14.77 -11.89
CA VAL A 18 -17.54 -15.27 -12.80
C VAL A 18 -16.30 -14.33 -12.85
N SER A 19 -16.32 -13.19 -12.14
CA SER A 19 -15.19 -12.23 -12.09
C SER A 19 -14.25 -12.47 -10.90
N SER A 20 -14.62 -13.32 -9.95
CA SER A 20 -13.94 -13.40 -8.66
C SER A 20 -12.54 -14.02 -8.69
N ALA A 21 -12.12 -14.65 -9.80
CA ALA A 21 -10.80 -15.28 -9.92
C ALA A 21 -9.68 -14.31 -10.34
N ASN A 22 -10.02 -13.21 -11.03
CA ASN A 22 -9.05 -12.19 -11.48
C ASN A 22 -9.13 -10.89 -10.68
N ASP A 23 -10.13 -10.75 -9.80
CA ASP A 23 -10.23 -9.60 -8.92
C ASP A 23 -9.15 -9.69 -7.82
N PRO A 24 -8.30 -8.66 -7.66
CA PRO A 24 -7.26 -8.69 -6.65
C PRO A 24 -7.89 -8.77 -5.25
N TRP A 25 -7.51 -9.80 -4.48
CA TRP A 25 -7.95 -10.03 -3.10
C TRP A 25 -7.73 -8.82 -2.18
N LEU A 26 -6.75 -7.98 -2.53
CA LEU A 26 -6.47 -6.72 -1.88
C LEU A 26 -6.53 -5.57 -2.89
N GLY A 27 -7.44 -4.62 -2.66
CA GLY A 27 -7.53 -3.41 -3.48
C GLY A 27 -6.23 -2.60 -3.43
N GLN A 28 -5.83 -2.00 -4.56
CA GLN A 28 -4.55 -1.28 -4.65
C GLN A 28 -4.37 -0.18 -3.58
N ARG A 29 -5.44 0.54 -3.22
CA ARG A 29 -5.41 1.56 -2.17
C ARG A 29 -5.13 0.95 -0.80
N THR A 30 -5.76 -0.18 -0.49
CA THR A 30 -5.54 -0.92 0.75
C THR A 30 -4.12 -1.45 0.82
N GLY A 31 -3.61 -2.03 -0.28
CA GLY A 31 -2.22 -2.48 -0.37
C GLY A 31 -1.21 -1.36 -0.12
N LEU A 32 -1.45 -0.16 -0.66
CA LEU A 32 -0.59 0.99 -0.43
C LEU A 32 -0.58 1.43 1.05
N ILE A 33 -1.76 1.48 1.68
CA ILE A 33 -1.89 1.85 3.10
C ILE A 33 -1.20 0.81 3.99
N VAL A 34 -1.47 -0.48 3.77
CA VAL A 34 -0.83 -1.57 4.52
C VAL A 34 0.68 -1.49 4.37
N MET A 35 1.18 -1.28 3.14
CA MET A 35 2.62 -1.19 2.91
C MET A 35 3.25 -0.01 3.66
N LEU A 36 2.58 1.14 3.69
CA LEU A 36 3.06 2.32 4.42
C LEU A 36 3.12 2.06 5.92
N VAL A 37 2.05 1.47 6.50
CA VAL A 37 1.99 1.14 7.93
C VAL A 37 3.04 0.10 8.31
N VAL A 38 3.18 -0.97 7.50
CA VAL A 38 4.16 -2.03 7.74
C VAL A 38 5.58 -1.48 7.61
N SER A 39 5.86 -0.67 6.59
CA SER A 39 7.16 -0.02 6.38
C SER A 39 7.56 0.86 7.56
N LEU A 40 6.67 1.76 8.01
CA LEU A 40 6.95 2.62 9.16
C LEU A 40 7.08 1.83 10.45
N GLY A 41 6.17 0.87 10.69
CA GLY A 41 6.20 0.04 11.89
C GLY A 41 7.48 -0.79 11.97
N PHE A 42 7.92 -1.36 10.86
CA PHE A 42 9.15 -2.14 10.79
C PHE A 42 10.40 -1.27 10.94
N GLY A 43 10.43 -0.09 10.31
CA GLY A 43 11.52 0.88 10.48
C GLY A 43 11.64 1.37 11.93
N ALA A 44 10.52 1.68 12.58
CA ALA A 44 10.50 2.08 13.99
C ALA A 44 10.92 0.93 14.92
N PHE A 45 10.48 -0.30 14.62
CA PHE A 45 10.90 -1.49 15.36
C PHE A 45 12.41 -1.72 15.22
N MET A 46 12.97 -1.60 14.02
CA MET A 46 14.42 -1.66 13.79
C MET A 46 15.16 -0.59 14.58
N ALA A 47 14.71 0.66 14.49
CA ALA A 47 15.32 1.76 15.25
C ALA A 47 15.27 1.52 16.76
N TRP A 48 14.17 0.96 17.28
CA TRP A 48 14.05 0.62 18.69
C TRP A 48 15.06 -0.46 19.14
N ASN A 49 15.29 -1.46 18.29
CA ASN A 49 16.25 -2.54 18.59
C ASN A 49 17.71 -2.09 18.43
N LEU A 50 18.00 -1.17 17.50
CA LEU A 50 19.36 -0.66 17.26
C LEU A 50 19.76 0.47 18.20
N ALA A 51 18.80 1.23 18.74
CA ALA A 51 19.06 2.33 19.66
C ALA A 51 20.01 1.99 20.82
N PRO A 52 19.88 0.84 21.53
CA PRO A 52 20.80 0.49 22.61
C PRO A 52 22.21 0.08 22.16
N VAL A 53 22.42 -0.22 20.88
CA VAL A 53 23.71 -0.77 20.37
C VAL A 53 24.55 0.28 19.66
N GLU A 54 23.95 1.06 18.76
CA GLU A 54 24.66 2.03 17.91
C GLU A 54 24.32 3.50 18.24
N GLY A 55 23.38 3.73 19.17
CA GLY A 55 22.88 5.05 19.52
C GLY A 55 21.74 5.53 18.62
N TRP A 56 20.96 6.50 19.13
CA TRP A 56 19.72 6.95 18.50
C TRP A 56 19.89 7.52 17.08
N GLY A 57 21.00 8.22 16.80
CA GLY A 57 21.25 8.82 15.48
C GLY A 57 21.42 7.75 14.38
N SER A 58 22.29 6.76 14.63
CA SER A 58 22.52 5.65 13.71
C SER A 58 21.29 4.77 13.56
N ALA A 59 20.58 4.51 14.66
CA ALA A 59 19.37 3.70 14.67
C ALA A 59 18.23 4.30 13.81
N VAL A 60 18.05 5.63 13.87
CA VAL A 60 17.06 6.31 13.01
C VAL A 60 17.49 6.26 11.54
N LEU A 61 18.78 6.45 11.24
CA LEU A 61 19.29 6.33 9.87
C LEU A 61 19.03 4.93 9.29
N TRP A 62 19.31 3.88 10.07
CA TRP A 62 19.06 2.50 9.68
C TRP A 62 17.57 2.18 9.54
N GLY A 63 16.72 2.69 10.43
CA GLY A 63 15.27 2.56 10.33
C GLY A 63 14.70 3.24 9.07
N LEU A 64 15.19 4.44 8.74
CA LEU A 64 14.79 5.15 7.52
C LEU A 64 15.34 4.45 6.27
N GLY A 65 16.58 3.97 6.32
CA GLY A 65 17.21 3.22 5.23
C GLY A 65 16.47 1.91 4.92
N THR A 66 16.07 1.17 5.94
CA THR A 66 15.23 -0.04 5.77
C THR A 66 13.86 0.30 5.22
N ALA A 67 13.18 1.34 5.74
CA ALA A 67 11.90 1.78 5.19
C ALA A 67 12.01 2.18 3.71
N ALA A 68 13.06 2.91 3.32
CA ALA A 68 13.33 3.28 1.94
C ALA A 68 13.62 2.06 1.05
N ALA A 69 14.38 1.08 1.54
CA ALA A 69 14.65 -0.16 0.80
C ALA A 69 13.37 -0.97 0.55
N ILE A 70 12.49 -1.08 1.55
CA ILE A 70 11.18 -1.73 1.42
C ILE A 70 10.34 -1.06 0.31
N TRP A 71 10.33 0.28 0.30
CA TRP A 71 9.66 1.05 -0.76
C TRP A 71 10.28 0.84 -2.13
N ALA A 72 11.61 0.74 -2.23
CA ALA A 72 12.30 0.48 -3.48
C ALA A 72 11.90 -0.89 -4.08
N VAL A 73 11.90 -1.94 -3.25
CA VAL A 73 11.47 -3.30 -3.68
C VAL A 73 10.00 -3.29 -4.11
N PHE A 74 9.13 -2.61 -3.36
CA PHE A 74 7.72 -2.48 -3.72
C PHE A 74 7.52 -1.75 -5.05
N ALA A 75 8.20 -0.61 -5.24
CA ALA A 75 8.14 0.17 -6.47
C ALA A 75 8.66 -0.64 -7.67
N LEU A 76 9.73 -1.41 -7.47
CA LEU A 76 10.27 -2.32 -8.48
C LEU A 76 9.24 -3.37 -8.87
N ALA A 77 8.61 -4.04 -7.90
CA ALA A 77 7.59 -5.06 -8.15
C ALA A 77 6.37 -4.50 -8.91
N VAL A 78 5.91 -3.30 -8.53
CA VAL A 78 4.80 -2.63 -9.23
C VAL A 78 5.19 -2.24 -10.66
N SER A 79 6.40 -1.70 -10.84
CA SER A 79 6.91 -1.28 -12.15
C SER A 79 7.11 -2.48 -13.08
N PHE A 80 7.65 -3.58 -12.55
CA PHE A 80 7.82 -4.84 -13.28
C PHE A 80 6.48 -5.42 -13.71
N ASN A 81 5.50 -5.48 -12.80
CA ASN A 81 4.16 -5.96 -13.12
C ASN A 81 3.48 -5.10 -14.20
N LYS A 82 3.73 -3.78 -14.20
CA LYS A 82 3.24 -2.87 -15.23
C LYS A 82 3.96 -3.06 -16.58
N PHE A 83 5.24 -3.42 -16.56
CA PHE A 83 6.04 -3.69 -17.76
C PHE A 83 5.62 -4.99 -18.44
N VAL A 84 5.44 -6.07 -17.67
CA VAL A 84 5.03 -7.40 -18.20
C VAL A 84 3.60 -7.42 -18.72
N ARG A 85 2.72 -6.55 -18.19
CA ARG A 85 1.32 -6.44 -18.63
C ARG A 85 1.10 -5.48 -19.82
N ARG A 86 2.16 -4.87 -20.35
CA ARG A 86 2.14 -4.15 -21.63
C ARG A 86 2.49 -5.09 -22.77
#